data_AF-A0A1A9W1A4-F1
#
_entry.id   AF-A0A1A9W1A4-F1
#
_cell.length_a   1.000
_cell.length_b   1.000
_cell.length_c   1.000
_cell.angle_alpha   90.00
_cell.angle_beta   90.00
_cell.angle_gamma   90.00
#
_symmetry.space_group_name_H-M   'P 1'
#
loop_
_entity.id
_entity.type
_entity.pdbx_description
1 polymer ?
#
loop_
_entity_poly.entity_id
_entity_poly.type
_entity_poly.pdbx_seq_one_letter_code
_entity_poly.pdbx_strand_id
1 'polypeptide(L)'
;MNKLNDSNETNDSELKPETLDQVYRGQLAELRELVFRNGEPYNIELCHKWLKRFNKAIIASDKFARNCLCTLMIHQIRDFACFAEPFTNLDNCTSNLESILRDLDEESRTYVSESLETFKSHTLGRRPPPPPPPPPPPNIQGENRNYDIEAECHYNDLYAKTTQLEAELHTLQLQLIEKSIENSRLKDIAERYCFEKDQNELNLDRIKKIILDGIRAKLLAMEETGIRSQINIFEDIFRHYADDEEFMEILRKYDCDFQNIFAKYFKLEFDKRKSMIGKHLNNKLKMRDKYERRIFLLNISHELDMKLAKLHCFSIVRQIFIKSHNEFGTMNMWDMLKNFKQYIRTSLLSLLSLGFLNSGPIESSSVELSLSRKFLKERFNSLSIELDKAMSSASSANEDEDETASLICSL
;
A
#
# COMPACT_ATOMS: atom_id res chain seq x y z
N MET A 1 0.36 -41.77 -57.77
CA MET A 1 -0.87 -41.05 -57.38
C MET A 1 -1.51 -41.84 -56.25
N ASN A 2 -1.44 -41.32 -55.02
CA ASN A 2 -2.43 -41.46 -53.95
C ASN A 2 -1.92 -40.62 -52.76
N LYS A 3 -2.55 -39.45 -52.58
CA LYS A 3 -2.35 -38.57 -51.43
C LYS A 3 -3.01 -39.24 -50.22
N LEU A 4 -2.24 -39.56 -49.19
CA LEU A 4 -2.80 -39.78 -47.85
C LEU A 4 -3.33 -38.44 -47.35
N ASN A 5 -4.62 -38.41 -47.03
CA ASN A 5 -5.26 -37.33 -46.29
C ASN A 5 -4.86 -37.48 -44.81
N ASP A 6 -4.05 -36.54 -44.32
CA ASP A 6 -3.96 -36.25 -42.88
C ASP A 6 -5.31 -35.66 -42.44
N SER A 7 -6.08 -36.47 -41.72
CA SER A 7 -7.24 -36.02 -40.96
C SER A 7 -6.75 -35.47 -39.62
N ASN A 8 -6.39 -34.18 -39.62
CA ASN A 8 -6.39 -33.38 -38.41
C ASN A 8 -7.85 -33.15 -37.99
N GLU A 9 -8.45 -34.13 -37.31
CA GLU A 9 -9.57 -33.89 -36.40
C GLU A 9 -9.01 -33.20 -35.16
N THR A 10 -8.71 -31.90 -35.29
CA THR A 10 -8.45 -31.04 -34.14
C THR A 10 -9.73 -30.92 -33.33
N ASN A 11 -9.67 -31.39 -32.09
CA ASN A 11 -10.66 -31.26 -31.02
C ASN A 11 -11.36 -29.87 -31.01
N ASP A 12 -12.47 -29.74 -31.75
CA ASP A 12 -13.28 -28.51 -31.86
C ASP A 12 -14.12 -28.21 -30.60
N SER A 13 -13.80 -28.86 -29.46
CA SER A 13 -14.55 -28.78 -28.20
C SER A 13 -13.89 -27.89 -27.13
N GLU A 14 -12.72 -27.33 -27.41
CA GLU A 14 -12.04 -26.46 -26.45
C GLU A 14 -12.59 -25.03 -26.55
N LEU A 15 -13.17 -24.54 -25.44
CA LEU A 15 -13.75 -23.20 -25.38
C LEU A 15 -12.70 -22.14 -25.69
N LYS A 16 -13.04 -21.21 -26.59
CA LYS A 16 -12.15 -20.09 -26.90
C LYS A 16 -11.86 -19.26 -25.64
N PRO A 17 -10.62 -18.78 -25.44
CA PRO A 17 -10.24 -17.99 -24.25
C PRO A 17 -11.14 -16.77 -24.00
N GLU A 18 -11.65 -16.13 -25.05
CA GLU A 18 -12.55 -14.97 -24.96
C GLU A 18 -13.90 -15.35 -24.36
N THR A 19 -14.42 -16.54 -24.69
CA THR A 19 -15.66 -17.07 -24.14
C THR A 19 -15.50 -17.34 -22.63
N LEU A 20 -14.34 -17.87 -22.22
CA LEU A 20 -14.04 -18.07 -20.80
C LEU A 20 -14.04 -16.75 -20.01
N ASP A 21 -13.50 -15.67 -20.58
CA ASP A 21 -13.54 -14.35 -19.93
C ASP A 21 -14.94 -13.73 -19.89
N GLN A 22 -15.79 -14.02 -20.88
CA GLN A 22 -17.19 -13.61 -20.83
C GLN A 22 -17.97 -14.34 -19.73
N VAL A 23 -17.82 -15.66 -19.63
CA VAL A 23 -18.43 -16.47 -18.57
C VAL A 23 -17.98 -15.98 -17.19
N TYR A 24 -16.68 -15.75 -17.02
CA TYR A 24 -16.13 -15.24 -15.75
C TYR A 24 -16.72 -13.89 -15.34
N ARG A 25 -16.97 -12.98 -16.29
CA ARG A 25 -17.60 -11.69 -15.99
C ARG A 25 -19.03 -11.84 -15.47
N GLY A 26 -19.80 -12.80 -16.01
CA GLY A 26 -21.12 -13.13 -15.51
C GLY A 26 -21.07 -13.69 -14.08
N GLN A 27 -20.23 -14.70 -13.87
CA GLN A 27 -19.99 -15.30 -12.56
C GLN A 27 -19.54 -14.26 -11.53
N LEU A 28 -18.66 -13.33 -11.91
CA LEU A 28 -18.17 -12.28 -11.02
C LEU A 28 -19.29 -11.33 -10.57
N ALA A 29 -20.22 -11.00 -11.46
CA ALA A 29 -21.36 -10.14 -11.11
C ALA A 29 -22.28 -10.84 -10.10
N GLU A 30 -22.59 -12.10 -10.35
CA GLU A 30 -23.39 -12.95 -9.47
C GLU A 30 -22.73 -13.16 -8.09
N LEU A 31 -21.44 -13.50 -8.07
CA LEU A 31 -20.69 -13.69 -6.84
C LEU A 31 -20.65 -12.41 -5.98
N ARG A 32 -20.49 -11.24 -6.61
CA ARG A 32 -20.52 -9.95 -5.90
C ARG A 32 -21.88 -9.68 -5.27
N GLU A 33 -22.96 -9.97 -5.98
CA GLU A 33 -24.32 -9.82 -5.44
C GLU A 33 -24.56 -10.75 -4.24
N LEU A 34 -24.15 -12.01 -4.35
CA LEU A 34 -24.29 -13.00 -3.28
C LEU A 34 -23.45 -12.66 -2.05
N VAL A 35 -22.19 -12.29 -2.24
CA VAL A 35 -21.29 -11.91 -1.13
C VAL A 35 -21.77 -10.61 -0.47
N PHE A 36 -22.36 -9.67 -1.21
CA PHE A 36 -22.93 -8.47 -0.61
C PHE A 36 -24.20 -8.76 0.20
N ARG A 37 -25.06 -9.68 -0.26
CA ARG A 37 -26.31 -10.02 0.45
C ARG A 37 -26.10 -10.94 1.64
N ASN A 38 -25.22 -11.93 1.51
CA ASN A 38 -25.14 -13.06 2.43
C ASN A 38 -23.74 -13.24 3.06
N GLY A 39 -22.76 -12.41 2.68
CA GLY A 39 -21.37 -12.62 3.07
C GLY A 39 -21.05 -12.12 4.47
N GLU A 40 -20.66 -13.03 5.36
CA GLU A 40 -19.96 -12.70 6.60
C GLU A 40 -18.64 -11.94 6.31
N PRO A 41 -18.18 -11.03 7.20
CA PRO A 41 -16.95 -10.25 7.00
C PRO A 41 -15.72 -11.10 6.65
N TYR A 42 -15.60 -12.29 7.27
CA TYR A 42 -14.53 -13.24 7.00
C TYR A 42 -14.59 -13.80 5.57
N ASN A 43 -15.79 -14.17 5.10
CA ASN A 43 -16.00 -14.67 3.74
C ASN A 43 -15.73 -13.56 2.70
N ILE A 44 -16.10 -12.31 2.99
CA ILE A 44 -15.79 -11.16 2.13
C ILE A 44 -14.27 -11.04 1.94
N GLU A 45 -13.47 -11.19 3.01
CA GLU A 45 -12.01 -11.11 2.93
C GLU A 45 -11.42 -12.28 2.11
N LEU A 46 -11.88 -13.51 2.33
CA LEU A 46 -11.48 -14.67 1.53
C LEU A 46 -11.81 -14.47 0.06
N CYS A 47 -13.04 -14.03 -0.24
CA CYS A 47 -13.48 -13.73 -1.60
C CYS A 47 -12.56 -12.72 -2.27
N HIS A 48 -12.21 -11.62 -1.60
CA HIS A 48 -11.29 -10.62 -2.15
C HIS A 48 -9.90 -11.20 -2.48
N LYS A 49 -9.35 -12.08 -1.64
CA LYS A 49 -8.05 -12.73 -1.89
C LYS A 49 -8.12 -13.64 -3.13
N TRP A 50 -9.18 -14.43 -3.25
CA TRP A 50 -9.41 -15.31 -4.40
C TRP A 50 -9.65 -14.55 -5.70
N LEU A 51 -10.48 -13.51 -5.67
CA LEU A 51 -10.71 -12.65 -6.84
C LEU A 51 -9.42 -11.99 -7.34
N LYS A 52 -8.54 -11.58 -6.43
CA LYS A 52 -7.20 -11.05 -6.79
C LYS A 52 -6.35 -12.11 -7.50
N ARG A 53 -6.44 -13.39 -7.11
CA ARG A 53 -5.75 -14.51 -7.79
C ARG A 53 -6.39 -14.83 -9.14
N PHE A 54 -7.71 -14.87 -9.23
CA PHE A 54 -8.45 -15.12 -10.47
C PHE A 54 -8.18 -14.06 -11.54
N ASN A 55 -8.05 -12.80 -11.16
CA ASN A 55 -7.71 -11.72 -12.09
C ASN A 55 -6.28 -11.81 -12.65
N LYS A 56 -5.40 -12.65 -12.06
CA LYS A 56 -4.05 -12.92 -12.57
C LYS A 56 -3.98 -14.14 -13.50
N ALA A 57 -5.08 -14.87 -13.68
CA ALA A 57 -5.14 -16.02 -14.58
C ALA A 57 -5.14 -15.55 -16.04
N ILE A 58 -3.97 -15.59 -16.69
CA ILE A 58 -3.79 -15.09 -18.07
C ILE A 58 -3.78 -16.24 -19.09
N ILE A 59 -3.23 -17.40 -18.73
CA ILE A 59 -3.08 -18.57 -19.62
C ILE A 59 -4.44 -19.29 -19.74
N ALA A 60 -4.74 -19.86 -20.91
CA ALA A 60 -6.03 -20.49 -21.20
C ALA A 60 -6.43 -21.60 -20.21
N SER A 61 -5.49 -22.47 -19.84
CA SER A 61 -5.63 -23.48 -18.78
C SER A 61 -6.06 -22.86 -17.44
N ASP A 62 -5.35 -21.83 -17.01
CA ASP A 62 -5.62 -21.09 -15.78
C ASP A 62 -6.99 -20.38 -15.84
N LYS A 63 -7.44 -19.91 -17.02
CA LYS A 63 -8.77 -19.30 -17.22
C LYS A 63 -9.90 -20.30 -17.09
N PHE A 64 -9.73 -21.52 -17.60
CA PHE A 64 -10.70 -22.58 -17.40
C PHE A 64 -10.81 -22.91 -15.92
N ALA A 65 -9.66 -23.12 -15.26
CA ALA A 65 -9.63 -23.46 -13.86
C ALA A 65 -10.24 -22.38 -12.96
N ARG A 66 -9.95 -21.11 -13.26
CA ARG A 66 -10.58 -19.94 -12.64
C ARG A 66 -12.11 -20.01 -12.71
N ASN A 67 -12.68 -20.27 -13.88
CA ASN A 67 -14.14 -20.26 -14.05
C ASN A 67 -14.81 -21.36 -13.24
N CYS A 68 -14.21 -22.54 -13.23
CA CYS A 68 -14.64 -23.68 -12.43
C CYS A 68 -14.63 -23.38 -10.93
N LEU A 69 -13.52 -22.84 -10.41
CA LEU A 69 -13.42 -22.44 -9.02
C LEU A 69 -14.38 -21.29 -8.67
N CYS A 70 -14.60 -20.35 -9.59
CA CYS A 70 -15.58 -19.27 -9.40
C CYS A 70 -17.02 -19.82 -9.28
N THR A 71 -17.39 -20.80 -10.12
CA THR A 71 -18.68 -21.52 -10.00
C THR A 71 -18.82 -22.17 -8.63
N LEU A 72 -17.76 -22.85 -8.16
CA LEU A 72 -17.78 -23.51 -6.86
C LEU A 72 -17.92 -22.49 -5.71
N MET A 73 -17.25 -21.33 -5.78
CA MET A 73 -17.43 -20.24 -4.82
C MET A 73 -18.87 -19.73 -4.78
N ILE A 74 -19.48 -19.53 -5.95
CA ILE A 74 -20.88 -19.08 -6.05
C ILE A 74 -21.82 -20.09 -5.38
N HIS A 75 -21.64 -21.38 -5.68
CA HIS A 75 -22.41 -22.46 -5.08
C HIS A 75 -22.27 -22.47 -3.56
N GLN A 76 -21.04 -22.42 -3.04
CA GLN A 76 -20.81 -22.47 -1.61
C GLN A 76 -21.44 -21.30 -0.85
N ILE A 77 -21.35 -20.08 -1.40
CA ILE A 77 -22.00 -18.91 -0.78
C ILE A 77 -23.52 -18.97 -0.93
N ARG A 78 -24.04 -19.45 -2.05
CA ARG A 78 -25.48 -19.55 -2.30
C ARG A 78 -26.14 -20.57 -1.37
N ASP A 79 -25.56 -21.76 -1.25
CA ASP A 79 -26.22 -22.92 -0.65
C ASP A 79 -25.78 -23.15 0.81
N PHE A 80 -24.54 -22.78 1.17
CA PHE A 80 -24.00 -22.98 2.52
C PHE A 80 -23.72 -21.67 3.28
N ALA A 81 -23.82 -20.51 2.63
CA ALA A 81 -23.49 -19.19 3.18
C ALA A 81 -22.06 -19.07 3.75
N CYS A 82 -21.17 -20.02 3.45
CA CYS A 82 -19.79 -20.04 3.91
C CYS A 82 -18.85 -20.63 2.85
N PHE A 83 -17.57 -20.27 2.93
CA PHE A 83 -16.54 -20.92 2.12
C PHE A 83 -15.99 -22.15 2.86
N ALA A 84 -15.79 -23.22 2.11
CA ALA A 84 -15.08 -24.43 2.54
C ALA A 84 -13.77 -24.58 1.75
N GLU A 85 -13.07 -25.70 1.94
CA GLU A 85 -11.97 -26.06 1.05
C GLU A 85 -12.46 -26.10 -0.42
N PRO A 86 -11.66 -25.61 -1.38
CA PRO A 86 -10.25 -25.21 -1.25
C PRO A 86 -10.05 -23.75 -0.80
N PHE A 87 -11.11 -22.99 -0.55
CA PHE A 87 -11.04 -21.53 -0.41
C PHE A 87 -10.58 -21.05 0.96
N THR A 88 -10.79 -21.86 2.00
CA THR A 88 -10.33 -21.60 3.38
C THR A 88 -8.81 -21.70 3.52
N ASN A 89 -8.15 -22.56 2.74
CA ASN A 89 -6.70 -22.65 2.70
C ASN A 89 -6.09 -21.57 1.80
N LEU A 90 -5.55 -20.51 2.42
CA LEU A 90 -4.97 -19.37 1.71
C LEU A 90 -3.66 -19.69 0.97
N ASP A 91 -2.96 -20.79 1.28
CA ASP A 91 -1.77 -21.20 0.53
C ASP A 91 -2.14 -21.57 -0.91
N ASN A 92 -3.37 -22.03 -1.13
CA ASN A 92 -3.92 -22.30 -2.46
C ASN A 92 -3.98 -21.04 -3.34
N CYS A 93 -4.07 -19.83 -2.76
CA CYS A 93 -4.03 -18.59 -3.56
C CYS A 93 -2.69 -18.39 -4.29
N THR A 94 -1.62 -19.05 -3.84
CA THR A 94 -0.30 -19.02 -4.49
C THR A 94 -0.05 -20.22 -5.41
N SER A 95 -0.89 -21.23 -5.32
CA SER A 95 -0.76 -22.47 -6.09
C SER A 95 -1.29 -22.33 -7.52
N ASN A 96 -0.99 -23.34 -8.34
CA ASN A 96 -1.52 -23.46 -9.69
C ASN A 96 -3.03 -23.83 -9.63
N LEU A 97 -3.87 -23.12 -10.39
CA LEU A 97 -5.33 -23.29 -10.32
C LEU A 97 -5.79 -24.67 -10.83
N GLU A 98 -5.11 -25.23 -11.82
CA GLU A 98 -5.43 -26.58 -12.31
C GLU A 98 -5.08 -27.65 -11.28
N SER A 99 -4.00 -27.48 -10.53
CA SER A 99 -3.65 -28.42 -9.46
C SER A 99 -4.76 -28.47 -8.42
N ILE A 100 -5.23 -27.30 -7.98
CA ILE A 100 -6.31 -27.19 -6.99
C ILE A 100 -7.57 -27.88 -7.50
N LEU A 101 -7.90 -27.73 -8.79
CA LEU A 101 -9.05 -28.43 -9.38
C LEU A 101 -8.89 -29.95 -9.42
N ARG A 102 -7.68 -30.47 -9.66
CA ARG A 102 -7.41 -31.91 -9.64
C ARG A 102 -7.53 -32.49 -8.24
N ASP A 103 -7.22 -31.68 -7.22
CA ASP A 103 -7.23 -32.06 -5.81
C ASP A 103 -8.61 -31.89 -5.14
N LEU A 104 -9.62 -31.39 -5.86
CA LEU A 104 -10.99 -31.35 -5.38
C LEU A 104 -11.56 -32.76 -5.15
N ASP A 105 -12.48 -32.89 -4.19
CA ASP A 105 -13.25 -34.12 -4.03
C ASP A 105 -14.13 -34.44 -5.27
N GLU A 106 -14.62 -35.67 -5.34
CA GLU A 106 -15.41 -36.15 -6.48
C GLU A 106 -16.74 -35.40 -6.64
N GLU A 107 -17.37 -35.01 -5.53
CA GLU A 107 -18.64 -34.29 -5.52
C GLU A 107 -18.49 -32.88 -6.11
N SER A 108 -17.50 -32.12 -5.65
CA SER A 108 -17.18 -30.79 -6.15
C SER A 108 -16.76 -30.82 -7.62
N ARG A 109 -16.01 -31.85 -8.05
CA ARG A 109 -15.62 -32.01 -9.46
C ARG A 109 -16.82 -32.30 -10.35
N THR A 110 -17.75 -33.14 -9.88
CA THR A 110 -18.98 -33.45 -10.62
C THR A 110 -19.82 -32.20 -10.80
N TYR A 111 -20.06 -31.45 -9.71
CA TYR A 111 -20.83 -30.21 -9.75
C TYR A 111 -20.27 -29.17 -10.72
N VAL A 112 -18.96 -28.93 -10.66
CA VAL A 112 -18.26 -27.99 -11.54
C VAL A 112 -18.39 -28.41 -13.00
N SER A 113 -18.25 -29.71 -13.29
CA SER A 113 -18.32 -30.25 -14.65
C SER A 113 -19.73 -30.10 -15.23
N GLU A 114 -20.77 -30.47 -14.48
CA GLU A 114 -22.17 -30.35 -14.90
C GLU A 114 -22.59 -28.89 -15.12
N SER A 115 -22.17 -28.00 -14.21
CA SER A 115 -22.45 -26.58 -14.32
C SER A 115 -21.81 -26.00 -15.58
N LEU A 116 -20.55 -26.34 -15.87
CA LEU A 116 -19.85 -25.81 -17.03
C LEU A 116 -20.43 -26.33 -18.36
N GLU A 117 -20.84 -27.61 -18.42
CA GLU A 117 -21.53 -28.16 -19.59
C GLU A 117 -22.90 -27.48 -19.82
N THR A 118 -23.63 -27.17 -18.75
CA THR A 118 -24.87 -26.41 -18.82
C THR A 118 -24.62 -25.02 -19.42
N PHE A 119 -23.56 -24.32 -18.98
CA PHE A 119 -23.17 -23.03 -19.56
C PHE A 119 -22.72 -23.12 -21.03
N LYS A 120 -21.96 -24.16 -21.40
CA LYS A 120 -21.62 -24.42 -22.82
C LYS A 120 -22.87 -24.59 -23.67
N SER A 121 -23.87 -25.30 -23.16
CA SER A 121 -25.13 -25.55 -23.88
C SER A 121 -25.99 -24.29 -24.06
N HIS A 122 -25.91 -23.31 -23.16
CA HIS A 122 -26.64 -22.05 -23.27
C HIS A 122 -25.96 -21.00 -24.15
N THR A 123 -24.64 -21.02 -24.25
CA THR A 123 -23.87 -20.09 -25.09
C THR A 123 -23.82 -20.51 -26.57
N LEU A 124 -23.94 -21.81 -26.84
CA LEU A 124 -24.03 -22.38 -28.19
C LEU A 124 -25.50 -22.66 -28.53
N GLY A 125 -26.24 -21.61 -28.90
CA GLY A 125 -27.69 -21.63 -29.10
C GLY A 125 -28.24 -22.92 -29.72
N ARG A 126 -29.00 -23.70 -28.93
CA ARG A 126 -29.68 -24.91 -29.39
C ARG A 126 -31.12 -24.65 -29.84
N ARG A 127 -31.46 -25.23 -30.99
CA ARG A 127 -32.83 -25.52 -31.45
C ARG A 127 -33.52 -26.51 -30.49
N PRO A 128 -34.86 -26.41 -30.31
CA PRO A 128 -35.61 -27.29 -29.42
C PRO A 128 -35.71 -28.74 -29.93
N PRO A 129 -35.69 -29.75 -29.04
CA PRO A 129 -35.86 -31.16 -29.40
C PRO A 129 -37.33 -31.52 -29.68
N PRO A 130 -37.60 -32.53 -30.55
CA PRO A 130 -38.96 -32.98 -30.86
C PRO A 130 -39.56 -33.89 -29.76
N PRO A 131 -40.90 -33.94 -29.63
CA PRO A 131 -41.58 -34.67 -28.57
C PRO A 131 -41.62 -36.20 -28.80
N PRO A 132 -41.66 -37.01 -27.73
CA PRO A 132 -41.72 -38.47 -27.81
C PRO A 132 -43.14 -39.02 -28.13
N PRO A 133 -43.26 -40.20 -28.76
CA PRO A 133 -44.54 -40.82 -29.11
C PRO A 133 -45.19 -41.61 -27.95
N PRO A 134 -46.54 -41.80 -27.97
CA PRO A 134 -47.30 -42.45 -26.90
C PRO A 134 -47.27 -43.99 -26.96
N PRO A 135 -47.46 -44.68 -25.82
CA PRO A 135 -47.42 -46.15 -25.73
C PRO A 135 -48.77 -46.82 -26.09
N PRO A 136 -48.77 -48.09 -26.58
CA PRO A 136 -49.96 -48.83 -26.95
C PRO A 136 -50.63 -49.60 -25.77
N PRO A 137 -51.93 -49.92 -25.85
CA PRO A 137 -52.70 -50.54 -24.76
C PRO A 137 -52.57 -52.07 -24.66
N PRO A 138 -52.80 -52.69 -23.48
CA PRO A 138 -52.68 -54.13 -23.28
C PRO A 138 -53.93 -54.88 -23.76
N ASN A 139 -53.68 -56.02 -24.41
CA ASN A 139 -54.69 -56.93 -24.93
C ASN A 139 -55.00 -58.02 -23.89
N ILE A 140 -56.25 -58.14 -23.45
CA ILE A 140 -56.73 -59.19 -22.54
C ILE A 140 -57.64 -60.12 -23.33
N GLN A 141 -57.21 -61.36 -23.52
CA GLN A 141 -58.06 -62.49 -23.92
C GLN A 141 -57.91 -63.61 -22.91
N GLY A 142 -59.06 -64.08 -22.42
CA GLY A 142 -59.17 -65.12 -21.42
C GLY A 142 -59.22 -66.53 -21.99
N GLU A 143 -59.46 -67.47 -21.07
CA GLU A 143 -60.07 -68.80 -21.20
C GLU A 143 -59.30 -69.82 -20.35
N ASN A 144 -59.90 -70.27 -19.23
CA ASN A 144 -60.16 -71.69 -18.99
C ASN A 144 -60.81 -71.92 -17.62
N ARG A 145 -61.99 -72.54 -17.66
CA ARG A 145 -62.78 -72.97 -16.49
C ARG A 145 -62.38 -74.41 -16.13
N ASN A 146 -61.43 -74.57 -15.21
CA ASN A 146 -61.23 -75.77 -14.38
C ASN A 146 -60.07 -75.58 -13.36
N TYR A 147 -60.08 -74.44 -12.64
CA TYR A 147 -59.09 -74.10 -11.59
C TYR A 147 -59.77 -73.58 -10.30
N ASP A 148 -61.03 -73.98 -10.05
CA ASP A 148 -61.92 -73.20 -9.19
C ASP A 148 -61.50 -73.12 -7.70
N ILE A 149 -60.88 -74.16 -7.13
CA ILE A 149 -60.52 -74.17 -5.69
C ILE A 149 -59.13 -73.57 -5.43
N GLU A 150 -58.13 -73.91 -6.25
CA GLU A 150 -56.78 -73.32 -6.11
C GLU A 150 -56.77 -71.84 -6.46
N ALA A 151 -57.55 -71.42 -7.46
CA ALA A 151 -57.70 -70.01 -7.80
C ALA A 151 -58.43 -69.25 -6.68
N GLU A 152 -59.41 -69.86 -6.02
CA GLU A 152 -60.12 -69.25 -4.88
C GLU A 152 -59.21 -69.11 -3.64
N CYS A 153 -58.40 -70.12 -3.30
CA CYS A 153 -57.38 -70.00 -2.24
C CYS A 153 -56.34 -68.93 -2.57
N HIS A 154 -55.81 -68.92 -3.79
CA HIS A 154 -54.85 -67.91 -4.23
C HIS A 154 -55.47 -66.49 -4.24
N TYR A 155 -56.74 -66.36 -4.61
CA TYR A 155 -57.48 -65.10 -4.56
C TYR A 155 -57.65 -64.61 -3.12
N ASN A 156 -58.00 -65.49 -2.19
CA ASN A 156 -58.11 -65.16 -0.77
C ASN A 156 -56.77 -64.72 -0.16
N ASP A 157 -55.66 -65.40 -0.51
CA ASP A 157 -54.31 -65.00 -0.10
C ASP A 157 -53.91 -63.64 -0.68
N LEU A 158 -54.23 -63.39 -1.95
CA LEU A 158 -53.99 -62.10 -2.61
C LEU A 158 -54.82 -60.99 -1.97
N TYR A 159 -56.08 -61.27 -1.65
CA TYR A 159 -56.98 -60.34 -0.98
C TYR A 159 -56.47 -59.99 0.43
N ALA A 160 -56.08 -61.00 1.22
CA ALA A 160 -55.48 -60.79 2.55
C ALA A 160 -54.21 -59.94 2.47
N LYS A 161 -53.31 -60.22 1.51
CA LYS A 161 -52.12 -59.39 1.26
C LYS A 161 -52.47 -57.97 0.84
N THR A 162 -53.49 -57.80 0.01
CA THR A 162 -53.95 -56.48 -0.44
C THR A 162 -54.47 -55.67 0.76
N THR A 163 -55.32 -56.27 1.61
CA THR A 163 -55.81 -55.62 2.83
C THR A 163 -54.66 -55.29 3.81
N GLN A 164 -53.67 -56.17 3.94
CA GLN A 164 -52.48 -55.89 4.76
C GLN A 164 -51.69 -54.69 4.22
N LEU A 165 -51.41 -54.68 2.91
CA LEU A 165 -50.68 -53.58 2.27
C LEU A 165 -51.46 -52.25 2.36
N GLU A 166 -52.79 -52.28 2.24
CA GLU A 166 -53.63 -51.10 2.44
C GLU A 166 -53.53 -50.56 3.88
N ALA A 167 -53.51 -51.45 4.89
CA ALA A 167 -53.33 -51.06 6.28
C ALA A 167 -51.92 -50.48 6.56
N GLU A 168 -50.88 -51.08 5.97
CA GLU A 168 -49.50 -50.57 6.05
C GLU A 168 -49.37 -49.20 5.36
N LEU A 169 -49.97 -49.03 4.18
CA LEU A 169 -50.01 -47.77 3.45
C LEU A 169 -50.70 -46.68 4.27
N HIS A 170 -51.85 -46.98 4.86
CA HIS A 170 -52.57 -46.04 5.73
C HIS A 170 -51.74 -45.66 6.96
N THR A 171 -51.02 -46.61 7.56
CA THR A 171 -50.12 -46.36 8.70
C THR A 171 -48.97 -45.42 8.30
N LEU A 172 -48.35 -45.66 7.14
CA LEU A 172 -47.29 -44.80 6.61
C LEU A 172 -47.80 -43.39 6.28
N GLN A 173 -49.03 -43.25 5.76
CA GLN A 173 -49.64 -41.96 5.52
C GLN A 173 -49.82 -41.16 6.82
N LEU A 174 -50.28 -41.81 7.90
CA LEU A 174 -50.41 -41.16 9.21
C LEU A 174 -49.05 -40.71 9.75
N GLN A 175 -48.01 -41.55 9.64
CA GLN A 175 -46.65 -41.19 10.05
C GLN A 175 -46.11 -40.00 9.25
N LEU A 176 -46.37 -39.95 7.94
CA LEU A 176 -45.95 -38.84 7.09
C LEU A 176 -46.64 -37.53 7.50
N ILE A 177 -47.94 -37.58 7.82
CA ILE A 177 -48.68 -36.43 8.34
C ILE A 177 -48.10 -35.97 9.68
N GLU A 178 -47.84 -36.88 10.62
CA GLU A 178 -47.23 -36.57 11.92
C GLU A 178 -45.85 -35.90 11.75
N LYS A 179 -44.99 -36.45 10.90
CA LYS A 179 -43.67 -35.85 10.60
C LYS A 179 -43.78 -34.51 9.91
N SER A 180 -44.78 -34.30 9.03
CA SER A 180 -45.03 -33.01 8.40
C SER A 180 -45.45 -31.93 9.41
N ILE A 181 -46.30 -32.30 10.38
CA ILE A 181 -46.70 -31.40 11.48
C ILE A 181 -45.49 -31.06 12.36
N GLU A 182 -44.69 -32.06 12.75
CA GLU A 182 -43.50 -31.80 13.58
C GLU A 182 -42.46 -30.95 12.85
N ASN A 183 -42.25 -31.18 11.55
CA ASN A 183 -41.35 -30.35 10.74
C ASN A 183 -41.84 -28.88 10.69
N SER A 184 -43.15 -28.68 10.52
CA SER A 184 -43.74 -27.34 10.57
C SER A 184 -43.51 -26.68 11.94
N ARG A 185 -43.68 -27.42 13.04
CA ARG A 185 -43.43 -26.92 14.41
C ARG A 185 -41.96 -26.55 14.63
N LEU A 186 -41.02 -27.37 14.14
CA LEU A 186 -39.59 -27.10 14.23
C LEU A 186 -39.20 -25.86 13.42
N LYS A 187 -39.81 -25.67 12.25
CA LYS A 187 -39.63 -24.46 11.44
C LYS A 187 -40.08 -23.21 12.19
N ASP A 188 -41.25 -23.23 12.83
CA ASP A 188 -41.73 -22.11 13.65
C ASP A 188 -40.84 -21.81 14.87
N ILE A 189 -40.22 -22.83 15.46
CA ILE A 189 -39.24 -22.65 16.54
C ILE A 189 -37.96 -22.01 16.01
N ALA A 190 -37.45 -22.48 14.86
CA ALA A 190 -36.25 -21.93 14.23
C ALA A 190 -36.45 -20.46 13.84
N GLU A 191 -37.59 -20.12 13.24
CA GLU A 191 -37.92 -18.74 12.86
C GLU A 191 -37.98 -17.82 14.09
N ARG A 192 -38.58 -18.27 15.19
CA ARG A 192 -38.59 -17.51 16.46
C ARG A 192 -37.19 -17.29 17.03
N TYR A 193 -36.35 -18.32 17.00
CA TYR A 193 -34.98 -18.20 17.49
C TYR A 193 -34.15 -17.24 16.63
N CYS A 194 -34.31 -17.28 15.31
CA CYS A 194 -33.66 -16.31 14.41
C CYS A 194 -34.12 -14.88 14.73
N PHE A 195 -35.42 -14.65 14.90
CA PHE A 195 -35.94 -13.32 15.24
C PHE A 195 -35.40 -12.81 16.60
N GLU A 196 -35.38 -13.66 17.62
CA GLU A 196 -34.84 -13.30 18.93
C GLU A 196 -33.34 -13.00 18.88
N LYS A 197 -32.57 -13.78 18.09
CA LYS A 197 -31.16 -13.52 17.84
C LYS A 197 -30.95 -12.14 17.20
N ASP A 198 -31.69 -11.82 16.15
CA ASP A 198 -31.59 -10.54 15.44
C ASP A 198 -31.95 -9.36 16.36
N GLN A 199 -32.98 -9.53 17.20
CA GLN A 199 -33.38 -8.54 18.18
C GLN A 199 -32.29 -8.32 19.25
N ASN A 200 -31.65 -9.39 19.71
CA ASN A 200 -30.54 -9.33 20.66
C ASN A 200 -29.30 -8.65 20.05
N GLU A 201 -29.00 -8.93 18.79
CA GLU A 201 -27.89 -8.28 18.07
C GLU A 201 -28.13 -6.77 17.92
N LEU A 202 -29.34 -6.36 17.55
CA LEU A 202 -29.74 -4.96 17.48
C LEU A 202 -29.65 -4.25 18.85
N ASN A 203 -30.03 -4.94 19.92
CA ASN A 203 -29.88 -4.43 21.29
C ASN A 203 -28.40 -4.26 21.68
N LEU A 204 -27.54 -5.23 21.35
CA LEU A 204 -26.11 -5.14 21.59
C LEU A 204 -25.49 -3.95 20.84
N ASP A 205 -25.85 -3.74 19.59
CA ASP A 205 -25.35 -2.61 18.81
C ASP A 205 -25.82 -1.26 19.36
N ARG A 206 -27.06 -1.19 19.85
CA ARG A 206 -27.56 -0.01 20.57
C ARG A 206 -26.75 0.26 21.84
N ILE A 207 -26.44 -0.76 22.63
CA ILE A 207 -25.63 -0.63 23.85
C ILE A 207 -24.20 -0.17 23.49
N LYS A 208 -23.56 -0.81 22.49
CA LYS A 208 -22.24 -0.40 22.00
C LYS A 208 -22.22 1.08 21.60
N LYS A 209 -23.23 1.52 20.87
CA LYS A 209 -23.36 2.92 20.45
C LYS A 209 -23.46 3.87 21.65
N ILE A 210 -24.32 3.56 22.62
CA ILE A 210 -24.46 4.36 23.85
C ILE A 210 -23.14 4.45 24.60
N ILE A 211 -22.42 3.34 24.76
CA ILE A 211 -21.12 3.32 25.43
C ILE A 211 -20.10 4.19 24.69
N LEU A 212 -19.99 4.04 23.36
CA LEU A 212 -19.05 4.80 22.55
C LEU A 212 -19.34 6.30 22.58
N ASP A 213 -20.62 6.68 22.47
CA ASP A 213 -21.02 8.08 22.52
C ASP A 213 -20.81 8.67 23.93
N GLY A 214 -21.04 7.89 25.00
CA GLY A 214 -20.72 8.24 26.38
C GLY A 214 -19.22 8.48 26.60
N ILE A 215 -18.37 7.57 26.10
CA ILE A 215 -16.91 7.72 26.13
C ILE A 215 -16.48 8.99 25.41
N ARG A 216 -16.99 9.23 24.19
CA ARG A 216 -16.65 10.42 23.40
C ARG A 216 -17.05 11.71 24.13
N ALA A 217 -18.27 11.77 24.65
CA ALA A 217 -18.75 12.94 25.38
C ALA A 217 -17.88 13.21 26.62
N LYS A 218 -17.50 12.16 27.37
CA LYS A 218 -16.63 12.30 28.54
C LYS A 218 -15.24 12.79 28.15
N LEU A 219 -14.64 12.23 27.10
CA LEU A 219 -13.32 12.64 26.61
C LEU A 219 -13.30 14.11 26.12
N LEU A 220 -14.38 14.57 25.48
CA LEU A 220 -14.52 15.98 25.08
C LEU A 220 -14.65 16.91 26.29
N ALA A 221 -15.50 16.58 27.26
CA ALA A 221 -15.62 17.37 28.51
C ALA A 221 -14.31 17.42 29.29
N MET A 222 -13.55 16.33 29.25
CA MET A 222 -12.21 16.20 29.80
C MET A 222 -11.21 17.17 29.12
N GLU A 223 -11.22 17.26 27.79
CA GLU A 223 -10.38 18.21 27.03
C GLU A 223 -10.70 19.67 27.40
N GLU A 224 -11.97 20.01 27.53
CA GLU A 224 -12.43 21.37 27.87
C GLU A 224 -12.07 21.78 29.32
N THR A 225 -12.12 20.84 30.26
CA THR A 225 -11.92 21.12 31.69
C THR A 225 -10.47 20.97 32.16
N GLY A 226 -9.58 20.39 31.34
CA GLY A 226 -8.18 20.17 31.69
C GLY A 226 -8.01 19.15 32.82
N ILE A 227 -8.04 17.85 32.48
CA ILE A 227 -8.22 16.78 33.47
C ILE A 227 -7.08 16.62 34.48
N ARG A 228 -7.46 16.48 35.76
CA ARG A 228 -6.67 15.81 36.81
C ARG A 228 -7.42 14.72 37.60
N SER A 229 -8.70 14.45 37.34
CA SER A 229 -9.50 13.48 38.12
C SER A 229 -9.65 12.12 37.43
N GLN A 230 -9.94 11.10 38.24
CA GLN A 230 -10.24 9.72 37.83
C GLN A 230 -11.31 9.68 36.71
N ILE A 231 -11.10 8.76 35.77
CA ILE A 231 -11.97 8.52 34.62
C ILE A 231 -12.97 7.44 35.01
N ASN A 232 -14.15 7.83 35.48
CA ASN A 232 -15.23 6.91 35.87
C ASN A 232 -16.26 6.81 34.72
N ILE A 233 -15.82 6.30 33.57
CA ILE A 233 -16.63 6.25 32.34
C ILE A 233 -17.78 5.27 32.48
N PHE A 234 -17.51 4.05 32.94
CA PHE A 234 -18.50 3.00 33.01
C PHE A 234 -19.52 3.29 34.11
N GLU A 235 -19.06 3.72 35.28
CA GLU A 235 -19.94 4.17 36.36
C GLU A 235 -20.87 5.32 35.93
N ASP A 236 -20.37 6.28 35.14
CA ASP A 236 -21.19 7.38 34.61
C ASP A 236 -22.22 6.91 33.57
N ILE A 237 -21.83 6.01 32.66
CA ILE A 237 -22.70 5.49 31.59
C ILE A 237 -23.85 4.65 32.15
N PHE A 238 -23.56 3.88 33.20
CA PHE A 238 -24.50 2.93 33.80
C PHE A 238 -25.09 3.43 35.11
N ARG A 239 -25.06 4.74 35.36
CA ARG A 239 -25.55 5.35 36.61
C ARG A 239 -27.00 5.02 36.94
N HIS A 240 -27.84 4.69 35.94
CA HIS A 240 -29.22 4.26 36.17
C HIS A 240 -29.35 2.88 36.83
N TYR A 241 -28.26 2.12 36.96
CA TYR A 241 -28.16 0.88 37.74
C TYR A 241 -27.52 1.09 39.12
N ALA A 242 -27.50 2.32 39.65
CA ALA A 242 -26.87 2.62 40.93
C ALA A 242 -27.41 1.84 42.14
N ASP A 243 -28.62 1.25 42.02
CA ASP A 243 -29.21 0.43 43.08
C ASP A 243 -28.60 -0.99 43.16
N ASP A 244 -27.90 -1.45 42.12
CA ASP A 244 -27.23 -2.75 42.07
C ASP A 244 -25.74 -2.61 42.44
N GLU A 245 -25.43 -2.71 43.73
CA GLU A 245 -24.08 -2.49 44.26
C GLU A 245 -23.05 -3.49 43.72
N GLU A 246 -23.45 -4.75 43.48
CA GLU A 246 -22.55 -5.77 42.92
C GLU A 246 -22.15 -5.41 41.48
N PHE A 247 -23.13 -5.00 40.67
CA PHE A 247 -22.89 -4.51 39.33
C PHE A 247 -22.01 -3.26 39.31
N MET A 248 -22.29 -2.28 40.18
CA MET A 248 -21.51 -1.04 40.26
C MET A 248 -20.07 -1.30 40.70
N GLU A 249 -19.81 -2.26 41.59
CA GLU A 249 -18.44 -2.64 41.98
C GLU A 249 -17.66 -3.24 40.80
N ILE A 250 -18.31 -4.06 39.98
CA ILE A 250 -17.71 -4.59 38.74
C ILE A 250 -17.36 -3.44 37.78
N LEU A 251 -18.24 -2.45 37.62
CA LEU A 251 -17.97 -1.29 36.76
C LEU A 251 -16.81 -0.43 37.29
N ARG A 252 -16.72 -0.19 38.60
CA ARG A 252 -15.59 0.52 39.22
C ARG A 252 -14.26 -0.18 38.96
N LYS A 253 -14.24 -1.52 39.00
CA LYS A 253 -13.06 -2.31 38.63
C LYS A 253 -12.69 -2.11 37.16
N TYR A 254 -13.67 -2.14 36.25
CA TYR A 254 -13.41 -1.87 34.83
C TYR A 254 -12.95 -0.43 34.56
N ASP A 255 -13.46 0.56 35.28
CA ASP A 255 -12.99 1.95 35.20
C ASP A 255 -11.53 2.05 35.65
N CYS A 256 -11.15 1.37 36.74
CA CYS A 256 -9.76 1.29 37.20
C CYS A 256 -8.84 0.61 36.16
N ASP A 257 -9.26 -0.52 35.61
CA ASP A 257 -8.51 -1.24 34.57
C ASP A 257 -8.36 -0.39 33.30
N PHE A 258 -9.43 0.30 32.89
CA PHE A 258 -9.41 1.23 31.76
C PHE A 258 -8.46 2.39 32.00
N GLN A 259 -8.50 3.01 33.19
CA GLN A 259 -7.54 4.06 33.58
C GLN A 259 -6.09 3.56 33.50
N ASN A 260 -5.81 2.36 33.96
CA ASN A 260 -4.48 1.76 33.90
C ASN A 260 -4.01 1.53 32.45
N ILE A 261 -4.88 1.00 31.59
CA ILE A 261 -4.60 0.81 30.16
C ILE A 261 -4.36 2.16 29.49
N PHE A 262 -5.22 3.14 29.75
CA PHE A 262 -5.14 4.47 29.19
C PHE A 262 -3.85 5.18 29.62
N ALA A 263 -3.50 5.15 30.90
CA ALA A 263 -2.26 5.70 31.42
C ALA A 263 -1.01 5.05 30.77
N LYS A 264 -1.04 3.72 30.60
CA LYS A 264 0.04 2.98 29.93
C LYS A 264 0.17 3.39 28.45
N TYR A 265 -0.94 3.52 27.73
CA TYR A 265 -0.95 3.96 26.34
C TYR A 265 -0.44 5.40 26.19
N PHE A 266 -0.93 6.33 27.02
CA PHE A 266 -0.45 7.72 27.03
C PHE A 266 1.03 7.82 27.33
N LYS A 267 1.54 7.06 28.31
CA LYS A 267 2.96 7.00 28.61
C LYS A 267 3.77 6.52 27.40
N LEU A 268 3.34 5.45 26.74
CA LEU A 268 4.02 4.92 25.55
C LEU A 268 4.06 5.94 24.40
N GLU A 269 2.94 6.59 24.10
CA GLU A 269 2.86 7.57 23.03
C GLU A 269 3.63 8.85 23.38
N PHE A 270 3.65 9.25 24.66
CA PHE A 270 4.47 10.34 25.16
C PHE A 270 5.97 10.03 25.02
N ASP A 271 6.42 8.84 25.43
CA ASP A 271 7.81 8.41 25.30
C ASP A 271 8.25 8.32 23.83
N LYS A 272 7.35 7.87 22.94
CA LYS A 272 7.57 7.88 21.49
C LYS A 272 7.74 9.29 20.94
N ARG A 273 6.86 10.24 21.29
CA ARG A 273 6.99 11.65 20.89
C ARG A 273 8.25 12.29 21.45
N LYS A 274 8.57 12.04 22.71
CA LYS A 274 9.82 12.48 23.36
C LYS A 274 11.06 11.96 22.62
N SER A 275 11.05 10.70 22.21
CA SER A 275 12.11 10.10 21.39
C SER A 275 12.25 10.77 20.02
N MET A 276 11.14 11.03 19.32
CA MET A 276 11.14 11.73 18.03
C MET A 276 11.69 13.16 18.15
N ILE A 277 11.28 13.90 19.17
CA ILE A 277 11.78 15.25 19.46
C ILE A 277 13.29 15.19 19.77
N GLY A 278 13.72 14.25 20.60
CA GLY A 278 15.14 14.04 20.90
C GLY A 278 15.98 13.75 19.65
N LYS A 279 15.49 12.90 18.74
CA LYS A 279 16.13 12.63 17.44
C LYS A 279 16.23 13.89 16.58
N HIS A 280 15.15 14.69 16.53
CA HIS A 280 15.14 15.93 15.75
C HIS A 280 16.13 16.97 16.30
N LEU A 281 16.21 17.13 17.63
CA LEU A 281 17.17 18.00 18.29
C LEU A 281 18.62 17.55 18.04
N ASN A 282 18.90 16.24 18.14
CA ASN A 282 20.22 15.69 17.85
C ASN A 282 20.62 15.89 16.38
N ASN A 283 19.69 15.75 15.44
CA ASN A 283 19.96 16.02 14.03
C ASN A 283 20.24 17.51 13.77
N LYS A 284 19.54 18.42 14.45
CA LYS A 284 19.82 19.87 14.39
C LYS A 284 21.23 20.20 14.90
N LEU A 285 21.65 19.60 16.02
CA LEU A 285 23.01 19.74 16.55
C LEU A 285 24.07 19.26 15.54
N LYS A 286 23.90 18.06 14.96
CA LYS A 286 24.81 17.54 13.93
C LYS A 286 24.92 18.45 12.69
N MET A 287 23.80 19.05 12.28
CA MET A 287 23.81 20.00 11.16
C MET A 287 24.60 21.26 11.51
N ARG A 288 24.43 21.79 12.73
CA ARG A 288 25.20 22.93 13.23
C ARG A 288 26.70 22.63 13.20
N ASP A 289 27.13 21.49 13.74
CA ASP A 289 28.55 21.09 13.75
C ASP A 289 29.12 20.99 12.32
N LYS A 290 28.32 20.50 11.36
CA LYS A 290 28.71 20.42 9.95
C LYS A 290 28.88 21.80 9.32
N TYR A 291 28.02 22.77 9.65
CA TYR A 291 28.15 24.15 9.18
C TYR A 291 29.36 24.84 9.80
N GLU A 292 29.57 24.70 11.11
CA GLU A 292 30.74 25.28 11.81
C GLU A 292 32.05 24.72 11.24
N ARG A 293 32.12 23.40 10.98
CA ARG A 293 33.27 22.78 10.32
C ARG A 293 33.49 23.30 8.90
N ARG A 294 32.43 23.56 8.14
CA ARG A 294 32.53 24.11 6.77
C ARG A 294 33.07 25.55 6.79
N ILE A 295 32.59 26.39 7.71
CA ILE A 295 33.09 27.76 7.90
C ILE A 295 34.56 27.74 8.30
N PHE A 296 34.94 26.87 9.23
CA PHE A 296 36.34 26.69 9.63
C PHE A 296 37.26 26.33 8.47
N LEU A 297 36.86 25.36 7.63
CA LEU A 297 37.64 24.96 6.46
C LEU A 297 37.72 26.07 5.39
N LEU A 298 36.66 26.85 5.20
CA LEU A 298 36.65 28.01 4.31
C LEU A 298 37.64 29.08 4.78
N ASN A 299 37.70 29.35 6.09
CA ASN A 299 38.64 30.30 6.66
C ASN A 299 40.09 29.86 6.46
N ILE A 300 40.39 28.58 6.66
CA ILE A 300 41.72 28.01 6.38
C ILE A 300 42.08 28.15 4.90
N SER A 301 41.15 27.80 3.99
CA SER A 301 41.37 27.94 2.55
C SER A 301 41.70 29.38 2.18
N HIS A 302 40.92 30.34 2.68
CA HIS A 302 41.16 31.76 2.43
C HIS A 302 42.52 32.24 2.97
N GLU A 303 42.93 31.78 4.16
CA GLU A 303 44.25 32.09 4.71
C GLU A 303 45.39 31.55 3.81
N LEU A 304 45.23 30.31 3.30
CA LEU A 304 46.18 29.70 2.37
C LEU A 304 46.23 30.46 1.03
N ASP A 305 45.08 30.83 0.47
CA ASP A 305 45.00 31.63 -0.75
C ASP A 305 45.70 32.98 -0.59
N MET A 306 45.52 33.65 0.56
CA MET A 306 46.22 34.89 0.89
C MET A 306 47.74 34.69 1.02
N LYS A 307 48.20 33.59 1.63
CA LYS A 307 49.64 33.25 1.70
C LYS A 307 50.20 32.99 0.31
N LEU A 308 49.47 32.27 -0.54
CA LEU A 308 49.88 31.96 -1.91
C LEU A 308 49.92 33.23 -2.78
N ALA A 309 48.94 34.12 -2.64
CA ALA A 309 48.95 35.42 -3.30
C ALA A 309 50.16 36.27 -2.89
N LYS A 310 50.50 36.32 -1.59
CA LYS A 310 51.70 37.00 -1.09
C LYS A 310 52.97 36.42 -1.71
N LEU A 311 53.13 35.09 -1.68
CA LEU A 311 54.28 34.41 -2.30
C LEU A 311 54.39 34.71 -3.80
N HIS A 312 53.25 34.76 -4.51
CA HIS A 312 53.22 35.11 -5.92
C HIS A 312 53.66 36.56 -6.16
N CYS A 313 53.20 37.52 -5.34
CA CYS A 313 53.67 38.90 -5.39
C CYS A 313 55.18 38.99 -5.15
N PHE A 314 55.72 38.30 -4.14
CA PHE A 314 57.17 38.24 -3.90
C PHE A 314 57.93 37.64 -5.08
N SER A 315 57.39 36.60 -5.72
CA SER A 315 57.97 36.01 -6.93
C SER A 315 58.00 37.00 -8.09
N ILE A 316 56.92 37.76 -8.32
CA ILE A 316 56.89 38.81 -9.36
C ILE A 316 57.96 39.86 -9.06
N VAL A 317 57.99 40.39 -7.84
CA VAL A 317 58.98 41.41 -7.44
C VAL A 317 60.40 40.89 -7.66
N ARG A 318 60.70 39.66 -7.23
CA ARG A 318 61.99 39.01 -7.46
C ARG A 318 62.32 38.88 -8.95
N GLN A 319 61.37 38.47 -9.79
CA GLN A 319 61.59 38.37 -11.23
C GLN A 319 61.88 39.72 -11.86
N ILE A 320 61.21 40.79 -11.39
CA ILE A 320 61.50 42.15 -11.85
C ILE A 320 62.94 42.52 -11.48
N PHE A 321 63.35 42.30 -10.23
CA PHE A 321 64.73 42.57 -9.79
C PHE A 321 65.78 41.77 -10.58
N ILE A 322 65.51 40.50 -10.89
CA ILE A 322 66.42 39.67 -11.69
C ILE A 322 66.54 40.20 -13.13
N LYS A 323 65.42 40.54 -13.76
CA LYS A 323 65.42 41.11 -15.12
C LYS A 323 66.11 42.46 -15.14
N SER A 324 65.86 43.29 -14.12
CA SER A 324 66.52 44.58 -13.98
C SER A 324 68.00 44.46 -13.61
N HIS A 325 68.47 43.37 -13.02
CA HIS A 325 69.91 43.23 -12.85
C HIS A 325 70.63 43.00 -14.20
N ASN A 326 69.96 42.41 -15.19
CA ASN A 326 70.57 42.06 -16.48
C ASN A 326 70.53 43.20 -17.52
N GLU A 327 69.58 44.14 -17.40
CA GLU A 327 69.35 45.21 -18.40
C GLU A 327 69.96 46.56 -17.98
N PHE A 328 70.41 46.72 -16.73
CA PHE A 328 70.65 48.05 -16.12
C PHE A 328 72.09 48.52 -16.05
N GLY A 329 73.01 47.89 -16.79
CA GLY A 329 74.35 48.47 -16.96
C GLY A 329 74.36 49.87 -17.59
N THR A 330 73.25 50.29 -18.24
CA THR A 330 73.19 51.53 -19.03
C THR A 330 71.87 52.32 -18.90
N MET A 331 70.92 51.90 -18.06
CA MET A 331 69.57 52.49 -18.02
C MET A 331 69.43 53.46 -16.84
N ASN A 332 68.89 54.66 -17.08
CA ASN A 332 68.67 55.63 -15.99
C ASN A 332 67.57 55.14 -15.03
N MET A 333 67.59 55.65 -13.80
CA MET A 333 66.68 55.25 -12.71
C MET A 333 65.19 55.47 -13.04
N TRP A 334 64.88 56.47 -13.87
CA TRP A 334 63.50 56.79 -14.25
C TRP A 334 62.91 55.78 -15.22
N ASP A 335 63.71 55.35 -16.19
CA ASP A 335 63.34 54.29 -17.12
C ASP A 335 63.21 52.94 -16.38
N MET A 336 63.99 52.74 -15.30
CA MET A 336 63.79 51.62 -14.36
C MET A 336 62.39 51.63 -13.75
N LEU A 337 62.01 52.75 -13.14
CA LEU A 337 60.75 52.88 -12.42
C LEU A 337 59.55 52.79 -13.37
N LYS A 338 59.67 53.31 -14.60
CA LYS A 338 58.62 53.22 -15.62
C LYS A 338 58.41 51.79 -16.09
N ASN A 339 59.49 51.04 -16.32
CA ASN A 339 59.42 49.62 -16.66
C ASN A 339 58.90 48.78 -15.49
N PHE A 340 59.32 49.09 -14.26
CA PHE A 340 58.84 48.45 -13.04
C PHE A 340 57.32 48.58 -12.90
N LYS A 341 56.81 49.80 -13.05
CA LYS A 341 55.37 50.12 -13.03
C LYS A 341 54.60 49.37 -14.11
N GLN A 342 55.12 49.33 -15.34
CA GLN A 342 54.47 48.63 -16.44
C GLN A 342 54.44 47.11 -16.21
N TYR A 343 55.52 46.54 -15.68
CA TYR A 343 55.63 45.11 -15.39
C TYR A 343 54.72 44.68 -14.23
N ILE A 344 54.62 45.51 -13.19
CA ILE A 344 53.63 45.38 -12.12
C ILE A 344 52.24 45.36 -12.76
N ARG A 345 51.89 46.38 -13.54
CA ARG A 345 50.57 46.51 -14.17
C ARG A 345 50.21 45.29 -15.04
N THR A 346 51.11 44.80 -15.89
CA THR A 346 50.85 43.61 -16.73
C THR A 346 50.77 42.32 -15.93
N SER A 347 51.62 42.13 -14.92
CA SER A 347 51.58 40.95 -14.04
C SER A 347 50.27 40.91 -13.23
N LEU A 348 49.79 42.07 -12.80
CA LEU A 348 48.54 42.18 -12.02
C LEU A 348 47.30 42.03 -12.91
N LEU A 349 47.34 42.51 -14.16
CA LEU A 349 46.31 42.21 -15.15
C LEU A 349 46.27 40.72 -15.50
N SER A 350 47.43 40.05 -15.57
CA SER A 350 47.50 38.59 -15.75
C SER A 350 46.93 37.82 -14.56
N LEU A 351 47.12 38.31 -13.34
CA LEU A 351 46.51 37.72 -12.14
C LEU A 351 44.99 37.88 -12.11
N LEU A 352 44.50 39.04 -12.55
CA LEU A 352 43.07 39.30 -12.72
C LEU A 352 42.46 38.41 -13.82
N SER A 353 43.21 38.10 -14.88
CA SER A 353 42.74 37.26 -16.00
C SER A 353 42.83 35.76 -15.72
N LEU A 354 43.79 35.30 -14.92
CA LEU A 354 43.97 33.89 -14.53
C LEU A 354 42.89 33.34 -13.56
N GLY A 355 41.82 34.09 -13.31
CA GLY A 355 40.65 33.58 -12.59
C GLY A 355 40.75 33.63 -11.06
N PHE A 356 41.86 34.11 -10.48
CA PHE A 356 42.00 34.29 -9.02
C PHE A 356 40.92 35.21 -8.41
N LEU A 357 40.36 36.13 -9.21
CA LEU A 357 39.26 37.02 -8.82
C LEU A 357 37.97 36.82 -9.64
N ASN A 358 38.04 36.03 -10.72
CA ASN A 358 36.95 35.79 -11.68
C ASN A 358 36.45 34.33 -11.63
N SER A 359 36.47 33.66 -10.48
CA SER A 359 35.62 32.48 -10.31
C SER A 359 34.16 32.95 -10.44
N GLY A 360 33.42 32.39 -11.41
CA GLY A 360 32.04 32.75 -11.73
C GLY A 360 31.08 32.71 -10.54
N PRO A 361 29.80 33.05 -10.74
CA PRO A 361 28.82 33.13 -9.66
C PRO A 361 28.69 31.74 -9.01
N ILE A 362 29.37 31.56 -7.88
CA ILE A 362 29.08 30.47 -6.98
C ILE A 362 27.77 30.91 -6.33
N GLU A 363 26.66 30.41 -6.88
CA GLU A 363 25.32 30.47 -6.29
C GLU A 363 25.30 29.68 -4.98
N SER A 364 26.02 30.17 -3.97
CA SER A 364 25.73 29.97 -2.55
C SER A 364 26.86 30.57 -1.71
N SER A 365 26.50 31.67 -1.05
CA SER A 365 26.98 32.08 0.28
C SER A 365 28.49 32.19 0.47
N SER A 366 29.03 33.36 0.13
CA SER A 366 29.84 34.11 1.09
C SER A 366 29.88 35.57 0.66
N VAL A 367 29.02 36.38 1.28
CA VAL A 367 29.06 37.85 1.18
C VAL A 367 30.43 38.37 1.62
N GLU A 368 31.14 37.63 2.48
CA GLU A 368 32.51 37.97 2.91
C GLU A 368 33.55 37.80 1.80
N LEU A 369 33.47 36.75 0.96
CA LEU A 369 34.39 36.58 -0.17
C LEU A 369 34.21 37.69 -1.22
N SER A 370 32.97 38.13 -1.46
CA SER A 370 32.74 39.26 -2.37
C SER A 370 33.24 40.58 -1.77
N LEU A 371 33.10 40.78 -0.45
CA LEU A 371 33.66 41.92 0.28
C LEU A 371 35.19 41.91 0.25
N SER A 372 35.86 40.78 0.51
CA SER A 372 37.33 40.69 0.47
C SER A 372 37.88 40.92 -0.95
N ARG A 373 37.22 40.42 -1.99
CA ARG A 373 37.58 40.72 -3.40
C ARG A 373 37.42 42.19 -3.73
N LYS A 374 36.32 42.81 -3.26
CA LYS A 374 36.07 44.23 -3.46
C LYS A 374 37.10 45.08 -2.73
N PHE A 375 37.41 44.76 -1.47
CA PHE A 375 38.42 45.43 -0.67
C PHE A 375 39.82 45.32 -1.29
N LEU A 376 40.23 44.13 -1.75
CA LEU A 376 41.51 43.96 -2.44
C LEU A 376 41.56 44.78 -3.73
N LYS A 377 40.49 44.80 -4.53
CA LYS A 377 40.39 45.60 -5.75
C LYS A 377 40.47 47.11 -5.44
N GLU A 378 39.79 47.58 -4.40
CA GLU A 378 39.82 48.98 -3.96
C GLU A 378 41.20 49.37 -3.42
N ARG A 379 41.82 48.56 -2.55
CA ARG A 379 43.15 48.82 -2.02
C ARG A 379 44.20 48.83 -3.13
N PHE A 380 44.04 47.94 -4.11
CA PHE A 380 44.90 47.86 -5.28
C PHE A 380 44.80 49.10 -6.18
N ASN A 381 43.57 49.56 -6.44
CA ASN A 381 43.35 50.81 -7.17
C ASN A 381 43.94 52.01 -6.41
N SER A 382 43.83 52.03 -5.08
CA SER A 382 44.46 53.07 -4.23
C SER A 382 45.98 53.10 -4.40
N LEU A 383 46.63 51.94 -4.30
CA LEU A 383 48.08 51.82 -4.47
C LEU A 383 48.54 52.24 -5.87
N SER A 384 47.77 51.88 -6.92
CA SER A 384 48.07 52.33 -8.28
C SER A 384 48.01 53.86 -8.39
N ILE A 385 47.01 54.50 -7.75
CA ILE A 385 46.86 55.96 -7.75
C ILE A 385 47.98 56.63 -6.92
N GLU A 386 48.34 56.07 -5.77
CA GLU A 386 49.44 56.57 -4.93
C GLU A 386 50.77 56.49 -5.66
N LEU A 387 51.04 55.38 -6.36
CA LEU A 387 52.22 55.21 -7.20
C LEU A 387 52.23 56.18 -8.38
N ASP A 388 51.07 56.40 -9.03
CA ASP A 388 50.92 57.39 -10.10
C ASP A 388 51.25 58.81 -9.59
N LYS A 389 50.72 59.17 -8.41
CA LYS A 389 51.00 60.46 -7.76
C LYS A 389 52.46 60.62 -7.39
N ALA A 390 53.06 59.60 -6.74
CA ALA A 390 54.47 59.63 -6.37
C ALA A 390 55.36 59.86 -7.60
N MET A 391 55.11 59.13 -8.69
CA MET A 391 55.85 59.29 -9.95
C MET A 391 55.64 60.67 -10.60
N SER A 392 54.44 61.24 -10.53
CA SER A 392 54.16 62.59 -11.05
C SER A 392 54.81 63.69 -10.21
N SER A 393 54.79 63.56 -8.88
CA SER A 393 55.49 64.48 -7.96
C SER A 393 56.99 64.43 -8.16
N ALA A 394 57.54 63.21 -8.27
CA ALA A 394 58.94 62.92 -8.53
C ALA A 394 59.43 63.54 -9.87
N SER A 395 58.62 63.46 -10.93
CA SER A 395 58.93 64.07 -12.23
C SER A 395 58.87 65.62 -12.24
N SER A 396 58.28 66.23 -11.20
CA SER A 396 58.16 67.69 -11.07
C SER A 396 59.17 68.31 -10.10
N ALA A 397 59.70 67.51 -9.17
CA ALA A 397 60.74 67.89 -8.22
C ALA A 397 62.11 67.59 -8.82
N ASN A 398 62.64 68.50 -9.64
CA ASN A 398 63.95 68.34 -10.27
C ASN A 398 65.15 68.49 -9.31
N GLU A 399 64.99 68.54 -7.98
CA GLU A 399 66.10 68.95 -7.09
C GLU A 399 66.29 68.17 -5.77
N ASP A 400 65.54 67.11 -5.43
CA ASP A 400 65.90 66.25 -4.28
C ASP A 400 65.63 64.74 -4.56
N GLU A 401 66.64 64.06 -5.11
CA GLU A 401 66.60 62.63 -5.45
C GLU A 401 66.45 61.72 -4.21
N ASP A 402 66.94 62.15 -3.04
CA ASP A 402 66.99 61.33 -1.82
C ASP A 402 65.62 61.16 -1.14
N GLU A 403 64.78 62.21 -1.09
CA GLU A 403 63.46 62.15 -0.45
C GLU A 403 62.48 61.30 -1.29
N THR A 404 62.65 61.37 -2.62
CA THR A 404 61.89 60.60 -3.59
C THR A 404 62.24 59.10 -3.53
N ALA A 405 63.53 58.77 -3.41
CA ALA A 405 63.99 57.39 -3.24
C ALA A 405 63.53 56.78 -1.90
N SER A 406 63.52 57.58 -0.83
CA SER A 406 63.01 57.17 0.49
C SER A 406 61.50 56.85 0.47
N LEU A 407 60.69 57.69 -0.19
CA LEU A 407 59.24 57.47 -0.32
C LEU A 407 58.93 56.19 -1.13
N ILE A 408 59.68 55.95 -2.20
CA ILE A 408 59.56 54.75 -3.06
C ILE A 408 60.01 53.47 -2.33
N CYS A 409 61.02 53.53 -1.47
CA CYS A 409 61.41 52.41 -0.62
C CYS A 409 60.42 52.12 0.52
N SER A 410 59.60 53.10 0.92
CA SER A 410 58.57 52.91 1.95
C SER A 410 57.24 52.34 1.43
N LEU A 411 56.96 52.54 0.13
CA LEU A 411 55.82 51.99 -0.62
C LEU A 411 56.09 50.54 -1.04
#